data_AF-A0A1B9DXU9-F1
#
_entry.id   AF-A0A1B9DXU9-F1
#
_cell.length_a   1.000
_cell.length_b   1.000
_cell.length_c   1.000
_cell.angle_alpha   90.00
_cell.angle_beta   90.00
_cell.angle_gamma   90.00
#
_symmetry.space_group_name_H-M   'P 1'
#
loop_
_entity.id
_entity.type
_entity.pdbx_description
1 polymer ?
#
loop_
_entity_poly.entity_id
_entity_poly.type
_entity_poly.pdbx_seq_one_letter_code
_entity_poly.pdbx_strand_id
1 'polypeptide(L)'
;MAEELTQNPKKSKTENDKLNFNQYGFRSASKVLSNSDSLEGFLDNVYDSFLNEQKIDEQGLKDRISKLKAEVQQEKVSKNDSISEISSCKRQKEDKEKEIEELEIEKIEIKNEGGETSDTMPFVIGAFITLLLTMYLFVFYSSSGYSAFYGIKQGSLGFINPNVFSDAMNRGGGVIALIVLFPVIFLGLGFLIHDSLETNKKLVSEKKPKTFLVIITLLFITLIADMFIGYKISQGVHTNEFNAGLTDKIWEFSMIFSDINFYLVIVLGFVVYVIWGFLLNYVLSHPYLKTENERIKLIIENLNIKINEKRNELTNIISKIQKKEGDVESSESKILEKENDIIGYQNGVIPVNIPLLKASVGEFMGGWENFTNGHYGNNIGNLLLEANKEKENWLQNKLINLKFDN
;
A
#
# COMPACT_ATOMS: atom_id res chain seq x y z
N MET A 1 90.90 -25.26 22.17
CA MET A 1 91.85 -26.35 21.88
C MET A 1 91.01 -27.52 21.39
N ALA A 2 91.25 -27.91 20.15
CA ALA A 2 90.46 -28.85 19.36
C ALA A 2 90.64 -30.29 19.81
N GLU A 3 89.67 -31.15 19.51
CA GLU A 3 89.93 -32.44 18.88
C GLU A 3 88.66 -33.00 18.21
N GLU A 4 88.88 -33.53 17.02
CA GLU A 4 87.90 -34.07 16.08
C GLU A 4 88.03 -35.61 16.02
N LEU A 5 86.91 -36.26 15.68
CA LEU A 5 86.78 -37.54 14.96
C LEU A 5 87.17 -38.86 15.67
N THR A 6 86.21 -39.80 15.77
CA THR A 6 86.10 -40.99 14.88
C THR A 6 84.90 -41.89 15.23
N GLN A 7 84.49 -42.72 14.25
CA GLN A 7 83.15 -43.28 14.01
C GLN A 7 82.94 -44.76 14.48
N ASN A 8 81.67 -45.09 14.83
CA ASN A 8 80.86 -46.32 14.58
C ASN A 8 81.35 -47.74 15.01
N PRO A 9 80.54 -48.85 15.00
CA PRO A 9 79.15 -49.06 14.51
C PRO A 9 78.20 -49.99 15.34
N LYS A 10 76.87 -49.94 15.05
CA LYS A 10 75.86 -51.06 14.89
C LYS A 10 74.49 -50.90 15.61
N LYS A 11 73.42 -50.92 14.78
CA LYS A 11 72.11 -51.65 14.83
C LYS A 11 71.34 -51.70 16.18
N SER A 12 70.01 -51.46 16.30
CA SER A 12 68.87 -51.71 15.39
C SER A 12 67.52 -51.24 16.01
N LYS A 13 66.50 -50.98 15.14
CA LYS A 13 65.02 -51.13 15.34
C LYS A 13 64.33 -50.07 16.25
N THR A 14 63.18 -49.43 15.96
CA THR A 14 62.03 -49.64 15.03
C THR A 14 61.16 -48.34 14.97
N GLU A 15 60.16 -48.29 14.06
CA GLU A 15 58.96 -47.38 14.00
C GLU A 15 59.18 -45.99 13.35
N ASN A 16 58.55 -45.55 12.25
CA ASN A 16 57.24 -45.83 11.63
C ASN A 16 57.35 -45.72 10.08
N ASP A 17 57.22 -46.83 9.36
CA ASP A 17 56.90 -46.80 7.92
C ASP A 17 55.38 -46.54 7.77
N LYS A 18 54.95 -45.28 7.76
CA LYS A 18 53.61 -44.94 7.24
C LYS A 18 53.62 -45.21 5.74
N LEU A 19 53.10 -46.37 5.33
CA LEU A 19 52.90 -46.73 3.93
C LEU A 19 51.95 -45.72 3.27
N ASN A 20 52.45 -44.96 2.30
CA ASN A 20 51.63 -44.10 1.44
C ASN A 20 50.58 -44.97 0.70
N PHE A 21 49.32 -44.53 0.61
CA PHE A 21 48.23 -45.29 -0.03
C PHE A 21 48.58 -45.74 -1.45
N ASN A 22 49.36 -44.96 -2.19
CA ASN A 22 49.87 -45.33 -3.50
C ASN A 22 50.83 -46.55 -3.44
N GLN A 23 51.75 -46.56 -2.48
CA GLN A 23 52.66 -47.69 -2.28
C GLN A 23 51.91 -48.93 -1.79
N TYR A 24 50.87 -48.74 -0.99
CA TYR A 24 49.98 -49.82 -0.56
C TYR A 24 49.20 -50.41 -1.74
N GLY A 25 48.67 -49.58 -2.64
CA GLY A 25 48.02 -50.01 -3.88
C GLY A 25 48.92 -50.83 -4.78
N PHE A 26 50.16 -50.37 -5.00
CA PHE A 26 51.16 -51.07 -5.81
C PHE A 26 51.50 -52.45 -5.23
N ARG A 27 51.72 -52.54 -3.91
CA ARG A 27 52.02 -53.81 -3.23
C ARG A 27 50.84 -54.75 -3.21
N SER A 28 49.62 -54.23 -3.09
CA SER A 28 48.40 -55.04 -3.07
C SER A 28 48.17 -55.67 -4.44
N ALA A 29 48.28 -54.88 -5.52
CA ALA A 29 48.21 -55.38 -6.89
C ALA A 29 49.29 -56.44 -7.17
N SER A 30 50.50 -56.24 -6.67
CA SER A 30 51.60 -57.21 -6.81
C SER A 30 51.34 -58.54 -6.09
N LYS A 31 50.69 -58.53 -4.93
CA LYS A 31 50.41 -59.74 -4.15
C LYS A 31 49.33 -60.61 -4.77
N VAL A 32 48.33 -60.01 -5.40
CA VAL A 32 47.19 -60.73 -5.99
C VAL A 32 47.22 -60.73 -7.51
N LEU A 33 48.34 -60.34 -8.12
CA LEU A 33 48.54 -60.35 -9.57
C LEU A 33 47.44 -59.57 -10.30
N SER A 34 47.06 -58.41 -9.74
CA SER A 34 46.01 -57.53 -10.26
C SER A 34 44.62 -58.16 -10.40
N ASN A 35 44.32 -59.24 -9.66
CA ASN A 35 42.98 -59.81 -9.60
C ASN A 35 42.00 -58.82 -8.92
N SER A 36 40.93 -58.45 -9.63
CA SER A 36 39.87 -57.54 -9.21
C SER A 36 39.02 -58.09 -8.05
N ASP A 37 38.83 -59.41 -7.95
CA ASP A 37 37.99 -60.03 -6.92
C ASP A 37 38.52 -59.80 -5.50
N SER A 38 39.82 -59.56 -5.36
CA SER A 38 40.48 -59.32 -4.06
C SER A 38 40.59 -57.83 -3.72
N LEU A 39 40.18 -56.94 -4.62
CA LEU A 39 40.33 -55.48 -4.48
C LEU A 39 39.52 -54.93 -3.31
N GLU A 40 38.32 -55.48 -3.09
CA GLU A 40 37.38 -55.04 -2.05
C GLU A 40 38.03 -55.05 -0.65
N GLY A 41 38.67 -56.16 -0.28
CA GLY A 41 39.31 -56.30 1.03
C GLY A 41 40.51 -55.34 1.23
N PHE A 42 41.18 -54.92 0.15
CA PHE A 42 42.24 -53.90 0.26
C PHE A 42 41.67 -52.48 0.35
N LEU A 43 40.55 -52.20 -0.32
CA LEU A 43 39.84 -50.92 -0.19
C LEU A 43 39.23 -50.74 1.21
N ASP A 44 38.77 -51.82 1.85
CA ASP A 44 38.36 -51.79 3.25
C ASP A 44 39.52 -51.40 4.19
N ASN A 45 40.73 -51.91 3.95
CA ASN A 45 41.91 -51.51 4.73
C ASN A 45 42.29 -50.03 4.50
N VAL A 46 42.12 -49.50 3.28
CA VAL A 46 42.31 -48.08 2.98
C VAL A 46 41.28 -47.24 3.73
N TYR A 47 40.03 -47.68 3.75
CA TYR A 47 38.95 -47.04 4.49
C TYR A 47 39.22 -47.02 5.99
N ASP A 48 39.64 -48.14 6.58
CA ASP A 48 39.97 -48.23 8.01
C ASP A 48 41.18 -47.34 8.37
N SER A 49 42.19 -47.31 7.52
CA SER A 49 43.35 -46.41 7.70
C SER A 49 42.93 -44.94 7.58
N PHE A 50 42.06 -44.61 6.62
CA PHE A 50 41.50 -43.27 6.44
C PHE A 50 40.68 -42.83 7.67
N LEU A 51 39.83 -43.70 8.20
CA LEU A 51 39.07 -43.45 9.43
C LEU A 51 40.00 -43.21 10.62
N ASN A 52 41.09 -43.98 10.73
CA ASN A 52 42.08 -43.79 11.78
C ASN A 52 42.86 -42.47 11.65
N GLU A 53 43.12 -42.00 10.42
CA GLU A 53 43.73 -40.68 10.18
C GLU A 53 42.76 -39.52 10.41
N GLN A 54 41.45 -39.77 10.24
CA GLN A 54 40.39 -38.81 10.57
C GLN A 54 39.96 -38.80 12.03
N LYS A 55 40.49 -39.69 12.89
CA LYS A 55 40.26 -39.62 14.34
C LYS A 55 40.76 -38.27 14.86
N ILE A 56 39.82 -37.33 14.99
CA ILE A 56 39.99 -36.10 15.75
C ILE A 56 40.39 -36.55 17.16
N ASP A 57 41.40 -35.91 17.74
CA ASP A 57 41.78 -36.14 19.13
C ASP A 57 40.57 -35.97 20.06
N GLU A 58 40.58 -36.68 21.20
CA GLU A 58 39.45 -36.67 22.15
C GLU A 58 39.10 -35.23 22.61
N GLN A 59 40.10 -34.34 22.57
CA GLN A 59 39.95 -32.92 22.87
C GLN A 59 39.26 -32.14 21.73
N GLY A 60 39.67 -32.31 20.46
CA GLY A 60 39.04 -31.64 19.33
C GLY A 60 37.59 -32.07 19.08
N LEU A 61 37.25 -33.32 19.39
CA LEU A 61 35.86 -33.79 19.36
C LEU A 61 35.00 -33.09 20.41
N LYS A 62 35.51 -32.97 21.65
CA LYS A 62 34.84 -32.23 22.74
C LYS A 62 34.66 -30.75 22.38
N ASP A 63 35.67 -30.13 21.80
CA ASP A 63 35.61 -28.73 21.37
C ASP A 63 34.57 -28.53 20.25
N ARG A 64 34.52 -29.43 19.26
CA ARG A 64 33.51 -29.38 18.19
C ARG A 64 32.08 -29.55 18.70
N ILE A 65 31.86 -30.52 19.59
CA ILE A 65 30.55 -30.74 20.22
C ILE A 65 30.14 -29.52 21.05
N SER A 66 31.06 -28.94 21.83
CA SER A 66 30.75 -27.76 22.65
C SER A 66 30.35 -26.55 21.79
N LYS A 67 31.03 -26.34 20.66
CA LYS A 67 30.69 -25.29 19.70
C LYS A 67 29.31 -25.51 19.08
N LEU A 68 29.01 -26.72 18.62
CA LEU A 68 27.70 -27.04 18.06
C LEU A 68 26.58 -26.89 19.09
N LYS A 69 26.80 -27.29 20.35
CA LYS A 69 25.84 -27.05 21.44
C LYS A 69 25.58 -25.56 21.68
N ALA A 70 26.62 -24.74 21.63
CA ALA A 70 26.47 -23.29 21.76
C ALA A 70 25.65 -22.70 20.59
N GLU A 71 25.93 -23.13 19.36
CA GLU A 71 25.18 -22.71 18.17
C GLU A 71 23.72 -23.16 18.20
N VAL A 72 23.44 -24.39 18.64
CA VAL A 72 22.07 -24.90 18.84
C VAL A 72 21.33 -24.06 19.89
N GLN A 73 21.99 -23.75 21.00
CA GLN A 73 21.37 -22.95 22.05
C GLN A 73 21.04 -21.53 21.56
N GLN A 74 21.94 -20.91 20.79
CA GLN A 74 21.70 -19.61 20.18
C GLN A 74 20.51 -19.64 19.20
N GLU A 75 20.44 -20.67 18.34
CA GLU A 75 19.35 -20.83 17.38
C GLU A 75 18.00 -21.07 18.10
N LYS A 76 18.00 -21.82 19.21
CA LYS A 76 16.82 -22.02 20.08
C LYS A 76 16.33 -20.71 20.71
N VAL A 77 17.23 -19.84 21.16
CA VAL A 77 16.86 -18.51 21.66
C VAL A 77 16.22 -17.68 20.54
N SER A 78 16.83 -17.62 19.37
CA SER A 78 16.28 -16.91 18.20
C SER A 78 14.91 -17.45 17.76
N LYS A 79 14.71 -18.77 17.81
CA LYS A 79 13.41 -19.42 17.56
C LYS A 79 12.36 -18.94 18.56
N ASN A 80 12.68 -18.96 19.86
CA ASN A 80 11.77 -18.54 20.91
C ASN A 80 11.39 -17.05 20.82
N ASP A 81 12.35 -16.19 20.47
CA ASP A 81 12.08 -14.77 20.23
C ASP A 81 11.09 -14.57 19.07
N SER A 82 11.30 -15.31 17.97
CA SER A 82 10.39 -15.29 16.81
C SER A 82 9.00 -15.81 17.16
N ILE A 83 8.88 -16.86 17.99
CA ILE A 83 7.61 -17.37 18.50
C ILE A 83 6.89 -16.33 19.37
N SER A 84 7.63 -15.63 20.23
CA SER A 84 7.09 -14.53 21.05
C SER A 84 6.53 -13.41 20.18
N GLU A 85 7.26 -12.98 19.15
CA GLU A 85 6.80 -11.99 18.18
C GLU A 85 5.55 -12.45 17.41
N ILE A 86 5.49 -13.73 16.99
CA ILE A 86 4.30 -14.31 16.35
C ILE A 86 3.10 -14.22 17.29
N SER A 87 3.27 -14.54 18.58
CA SER A 87 2.18 -14.48 19.56
C SER A 87 1.63 -13.06 19.74
N SER A 88 2.52 -12.06 19.73
CA SER A 88 2.14 -10.64 19.77
C SER A 88 1.39 -10.21 18.51
N CYS A 89 1.88 -10.62 17.33
CA CYS A 89 1.21 -10.35 16.06
C CYS A 89 -0.16 -11.04 15.96
N LYS A 90 -0.31 -12.26 16.51
CA LYS A 90 -1.60 -12.97 16.57
C LYS A 90 -2.62 -12.23 17.43
N ARG A 91 -2.20 -11.66 18.57
CA ARG A 91 -3.08 -10.78 19.37
C ARG A 91 -3.50 -9.53 18.60
N GLN A 92 -2.55 -8.85 17.95
CA GLN A 92 -2.86 -7.67 17.13
C GLN A 92 -3.82 -8.00 15.97
N LYS A 93 -3.69 -9.21 15.40
CA LYS A 93 -4.61 -9.72 14.38
C LYS A 93 -6.02 -9.85 14.95
N GLU A 94 -6.20 -10.50 16.10
CA GLU A 94 -7.50 -10.67 16.76
C GLU A 94 -8.14 -9.31 17.11
N ASP A 95 -7.36 -8.37 17.64
CA ASP A 95 -7.86 -7.02 17.98
C ASP A 95 -8.33 -6.28 16.72
N LYS A 96 -7.60 -6.39 15.60
CA LYS A 96 -7.99 -5.79 14.32
C LYS A 96 -9.20 -6.48 13.69
N GLU A 97 -9.33 -7.80 13.83
CA GLU A 97 -10.51 -8.54 13.38
C GLU A 97 -11.77 -8.07 14.14
N LYS A 98 -11.68 -7.86 15.45
CA LYS A 98 -12.78 -7.29 16.26
C LYS A 98 -13.12 -5.86 15.84
N GLU A 99 -12.13 -5.00 15.64
CA GLU A 99 -12.38 -3.62 15.14
C GLU A 99 -13.13 -3.63 13.81
N ILE A 100 -12.81 -4.57 12.91
CA ILE A 100 -13.51 -4.72 11.62
C ILE A 100 -14.94 -5.21 11.82
N GLU A 101 -15.14 -6.20 12.69
CA GLU A 101 -16.47 -6.74 13.01
C GLU A 101 -17.38 -5.66 13.61
N GLU A 102 -16.88 -4.87 14.56
CA GLU A 102 -17.60 -3.74 15.16
C GLU A 102 -18.03 -2.72 14.09
N LEU A 103 -17.13 -2.35 13.17
CA LEU A 103 -17.45 -1.43 12.07
C LEU A 103 -18.46 -2.02 11.07
N GLU A 104 -18.45 -3.34 10.86
CA GLU A 104 -19.42 -4.04 10.02
C GLU A 104 -20.80 -4.10 10.67
N ILE A 105 -20.87 -4.28 12.00
CA ILE A 105 -22.09 -4.20 12.79
C ILE A 105 -22.64 -2.77 12.74
N GLU A 106 -21.82 -1.75 13.01
CA GLU A 106 -22.21 -0.33 12.92
C GLU A 106 -22.80 0.00 11.53
N LYS A 107 -22.18 -0.52 10.46
CA LYS A 107 -22.69 -0.35 9.09
C LYS A 107 -24.08 -0.99 8.91
N ILE A 108 -24.33 -2.15 9.51
CA ILE A 108 -25.63 -2.84 9.44
C ILE A 108 -26.66 -2.07 10.26
N GLU A 109 -26.30 -1.60 11.45
CA GLU A 109 -27.16 -0.79 12.32
C GLU A 109 -27.55 0.51 11.62
N ILE A 110 -26.62 1.29 11.08
CA ILE A 110 -26.92 2.54 10.36
C ILE A 110 -27.77 2.30 9.10
N LYS A 111 -27.63 1.14 8.46
CA LYS A 111 -28.48 0.74 7.33
C LYS A 111 -29.91 0.42 7.78
N ASN A 112 -30.09 -0.05 9.01
CA ASN A 112 -31.39 -0.43 9.60
C ASN A 112 -32.06 0.73 10.36
N GLU A 113 -31.29 1.61 10.99
CA GLU A 113 -31.70 2.73 11.85
C GLU A 113 -31.81 4.07 11.09
N GLY A 114 -32.15 4.06 9.81
CA GLY A 114 -32.13 5.24 8.92
C GLY A 114 -33.06 6.43 9.27
N GLY A 115 -33.29 6.77 10.55
CA GLY A 115 -34.27 7.75 10.99
C GLY A 115 -33.97 8.50 12.29
N GLU A 116 -32.71 8.80 12.66
CA GLU A 116 -32.45 9.74 13.77
C GLU A 116 -31.83 11.08 13.33
N THR A 117 -32.45 12.14 13.87
CA THR A 117 -32.52 13.50 13.35
C THR A 117 -31.33 14.35 13.75
N SER A 118 -30.50 14.74 12.77
CA SER A 118 -29.54 15.84 12.92
C SER A 118 -30.28 17.14 13.23
N ASP A 119 -29.81 17.92 14.22
CA ASP A 119 -30.34 19.21 14.68
C ASP A 119 -30.93 20.07 13.55
N THR A 120 -32.27 20.08 13.44
CA THR A 120 -33.02 20.65 12.32
C THR A 120 -33.19 22.17 12.42
N MET A 121 -32.81 22.78 13.55
CA MET A 121 -33.11 24.18 13.81
C MET A 121 -32.38 25.15 12.84
N PRO A 122 -31.08 25.00 12.55
CA PRO A 122 -30.39 25.85 11.58
C PRO A 122 -30.95 25.71 10.15
N PHE A 123 -31.40 24.50 9.78
CA PHE A 123 -32.06 24.25 8.50
C PHE A 123 -33.37 25.01 8.39
N VAL A 124 -34.24 24.91 9.40
CA VAL A 124 -35.56 25.56 9.41
C VAL A 124 -35.40 27.08 9.31
N ILE A 125 -34.47 27.66 10.07
CA ILE A 125 -34.14 29.08 10.01
C ILE A 125 -33.62 29.45 8.62
N GLY A 126 -32.66 28.69 8.08
CA GLY A 126 -32.11 28.93 6.74
C GLY A 126 -33.16 28.84 5.63
N ALA A 127 -34.05 27.86 5.70
CA ALA A 127 -35.15 27.66 4.75
C ALA A 127 -36.15 28.83 4.81
N PHE A 128 -36.50 29.26 6.03
CA PHE A 128 -37.38 30.41 6.22
C PHE A 128 -36.78 31.70 5.68
N ILE A 129 -35.50 31.98 5.97
CA ILE A 129 -34.81 33.16 5.43
C ILE A 129 -34.71 33.08 3.90
N THR A 130 -34.42 31.91 3.33
CA THR A 130 -34.37 31.70 1.86
C THR A 130 -35.73 31.97 1.21
N LEU A 131 -36.82 31.53 1.83
CA LEU A 131 -38.18 31.81 1.36
C LEU A 131 -38.43 33.33 1.32
N LEU A 132 -38.12 34.04 2.41
CA LEU A 132 -38.29 35.49 2.48
C LEU A 132 -37.44 36.23 1.44
N LEU A 133 -36.18 35.82 1.25
CA LEU A 133 -35.30 36.37 0.23
C LEU A 133 -35.82 36.10 -1.19
N THR A 134 -36.40 34.93 -1.44
CA THR A 134 -37.03 34.61 -2.74
C THR A 134 -38.19 35.57 -3.03
N MET A 135 -39.05 35.80 -2.05
CA MET A 135 -40.17 36.74 -2.17
C MET A 135 -39.68 38.18 -2.35
N TYR A 136 -38.64 38.57 -1.61
CA TYR A 136 -38.01 39.88 -1.75
C TYR A 136 -37.45 40.08 -3.17
N LEU A 137 -36.63 39.15 -3.67
CA LEU A 137 -36.04 39.25 -5.02
C LEU A 137 -37.12 39.24 -6.10
N PHE A 138 -38.20 38.49 -5.91
CA PHE A 138 -39.34 38.50 -6.81
C PHE A 138 -39.95 39.90 -6.93
N VAL A 139 -40.29 40.53 -5.80
CA VAL A 139 -40.86 41.90 -5.78
C VAL A 139 -39.86 42.92 -6.32
N PHE A 140 -38.60 42.83 -5.90
CA PHE A 140 -37.54 43.74 -6.32
C PHE A 140 -37.33 43.71 -7.83
N TYR A 141 -37.15 42.53 -8.44
CA TYR A 141 -36.94 42.41 -9.88
C TYR A 141 -38.18 42.73 -10.69
N SER A 142 -39.39 42.40 -10.22
CA SER A 142 -40.63 42.81 -10.88
C SER A 142 -40.74 44.35 -10.92
N SER A 143 -40.44 45.00 -9.80
CA SER A 143 -40.49 46.45 -9.67
C SER A 143 -39.42 47.17 -10.48
N SER A 144 -38.15 46.82 -10.26
CA SER A 144 -37.01 47.44 -10.93
C SER A 144 -37.00 47.15 -12.43
N GLY A 145 -37.39 45.94 -12.85
CA GLY A 145 -37.59 45.58 -14.25
C GLY A 145 -38.68 46.42 -14.90
N TYR A 146 -39.84 46.59 -14.24
CA TYR A 146 -40.91 47.46 -14.75
C TYR A 146 -40.42 48.90 -14.94
N SER A 147 -39.73 49.46 -13.94
CA SER A 147 -39.18 50.81 -14.01
C SER A 147 -38.12 50.96 -15.12
N ALA A 148 -37.29 49.95 -15.34
CA ALA A 148 -36.26 49.97 -16.37
C ALA A 148 -36.85 49.93 -17.80
N PHE A 149 -37.94 49.19 -18.02
CA PHE A 149 -38.57 49.04 -19.34
C PHE A 149 -39.63 50.11 -19.63
N TYR A 150 -40.43 50.50 -18.64
CA TYR A 150 -41.61 51.36 -18.81
C TYR A 150 -41.48 52.75 -18.17
N GLY A 151 -40.33 53.03 -17.56
CA GLY A 151 -40.02 54.32 -16.94
C GLY A 151 -40.45 54.42 -15.47
N ILE A 152 -39.94 55.44 -14.79
CA ILE A 152 -40.09 55.65 -13.36
C ILE A 152 -41.22 56.64 -13.08
N LYS A 153 -42.06 56.34 -12.09
CA LYS A 153 -43.08 57.28 -11.58
C LYS A 153 -42.41 58.47 -10.89
N GLN A 154 -42.90 59.68 -11.16
CA GLN A 154 -42.41 60.90 -10.50
C GLN A 154 -42.53 60.78 -8.96
N GLY A 155 -41.48 61.18 -8.24
CA GLY A 155 -41.42 61.12 -6.78
C GLY A 155 -41.11 59.73 -6.18
N SER A 156 -40.87 58.71 -7.00
CA SER A 156 -40.37 57.40 -6.53
C SER A 156 -38.84 57.35 -6.57
N LEU A 157 -38.26 56.53 -5.67
CA LEU A 157 -36.86 56.10 -5.71
C LEU A 157 -36.49 55.30 -6.98
N GLY A 158 -37.48 55.01 -7.84
CA GLY A 158 -37.29 54.37 -9.13
C GLY A 158 -37.23 52.86 -9.07
N PHE A 159 -36.56 52.27 -8.10
CA PHE A 159 -36.44 50.81 -7.96
C PHE A 159 -37.63 50.14 -7.24
N ILE A 160 -38.45 50.89 -6.49
CA ILE A 160 -39.68 50.38 -5.83
C ILE A 160 -40.93 51.05 -6.41
N ASN A 161 -41.81 50.25 -6.99
CA ASN A 161 -43.16 50.62 -7.42
C ASN A 161 -44.18 49.76 -6.65
N PRO A 162 -44.92 50.34 -5.68
CA PRO A 162 -45.85 49.59 -4.84
C PRO A 162 -47.03 48.99 -5.61
N ASN A 163 -47.38 49.56 -6.77
CA ASN A 163 -48.51 49.13 -7.58
C ASN A 163 -48.07 48.45 -8.90
N VAL A 164 -46.85 47.89 -8.94
CA VAL A 164 -46.25 47.35 -10.18
C VAL A 164 -47.15 46.36 -10.91
N PHE A 165 -47.81 45.45 -10.20
CA PHE A 165 -48.68 44.45 -10.81
C PHE A 165 -49.95 45.07 -11.38
N SER A 166 -50.56 46.04 -10.68
CA SER A 166 -51.73 46.76 -11.19
C SER A 166 -51.38 47.62 -12.41
N ASP A 167 -50.24 48.31 -12.37
CA ASP A 167 -49.80 49.14 -13.49
C ASP A 167 -49.48 48.27 -14.73
N ALA A 168 -48.84 47.13 -14.54
CA ALA A 168 -48.53 46.18 -15.60
C ALA A 168 -49.81 45.58 -16.21
N MET A 169 -50.79 45.21 -15.38
CA MET A 169 -52.09 44.71 -15.82
C MET A 169 -52.82 45.74 -16.70
N ASN A 170 -52.81 47.01 -16.28
CA ASN A 170 -53.46 48.12 -17.00
C ASN A 170 -52.79 48.43 -18.36
N ARG A 171 -51.51 48.07 -18.53
CA ARG A 171 -50.77 48.25 -19.79
C ARG A 171 -50.92 47.08 -20.77
N GLY A 172 -51.46 45.94 -20.33
CA GLY A 172 -51.80 44.80 -21.17
C GLY A 172 -51.19 43.47 -20.72
N GLY A 173 -51.80 42.37 -21.17
CA GLY A 173 -51.45 41.00 -20.76
C GLY A 173 -49.98 40.61 -20.98
N GLY A 174 -49.35 41.10 -22.06
CA GLY A 174 -47.94 40.85 -22.33
C GLY A 174 -47.00 41.53 -21.32
N VAL A 175 -47.38 42.70 -20.82
CA VAL A 175 -46.58 43.47 -19.85
C VAL A 175 -46.58 42.77 -18.50
N ILE A 176 -47.75 42.36 -18.01
CA ILE A 176 -47.84 41.61 -16.75
C ILE A 176 -47.09 40.28 -16.83
N ALA A 177 -47.17 39.57 -17.96
CA ALA A 177 -46.40 38.34 -18.17
C ALA A 177 -44.88 38.60 -18.11
N LEU A 178 -44.41 39.66 -18.77
CA LEU A 178 -43.00 40.06 -18.71
C LEU A 178 -42.55 40.36 -17.29
N ILE A 179 -43.32 41.15 -16.53
CA ILE A 179 -42.97 41.55 -15.15
C ILE A 179 -42.96 40.38 -14.18
N VAL A 180 -43.84 39.39 -14.36
CA VAL A 180 -43.88 38.17 -13.54
C VAL A 180 -42.75 37.20 -13.90
N LEU A 181 -42.42 37.07 -15.19
CA LEU A 181 -41.36 36.16 -15.66
C LEU A 181 -39.96 36.74 -15.50
N PHE A 182 -39.82 38.07 -15.43
CA PHE A 182 -38.52 38.72 -15.33
C PHE A 182 -37.71 38.28 -14.09
N PRO A 183 -38.27 38.25 -12.86
CA PRO A 183 -37.57 37.68 -11.70
C PRO A 183 -37.22 36.20 -11.85
N VAL A 184 -38.03 35.42 -12.58
CA VAL A 184 -37.81 33.98 -12.75
C VAL A 184 -36.48 33.70 -13.47
N ILE A 185 -36.07 34.58 -14.38
CA ILE A 185 -34.76 34.48 -15.06
C ILE A 185 -33.63 34.54 -14.02
N PHE A 186 -33.67 35.53 -13.12
CA PHE A 186 -32.66 35.69 -12.08
C PHE A 186 -32.70 34.54 -11.07
N LEU A 187 -33.89 34.15 -10.59
CA LEU A 187 -34.02 33.00 -9.70
C LEU A 187 -33.51 31.70 -10.36
N GLY A 188 -33.78 31.50 -11.64
CA GLY A 188 -33.26 30.37 -12.42
C GLY A 188 -31.73 30.38 -12.51
N LEU A 189 -31.11 31.54 -12.75
CA LEU A 189 -29.65 31.68 -12.73
C LEU A 189 -29.05 31.32 -11.36
N GLY A 190 -29.69 31.71 -10.25
CA GLY A 190 -29.17 31.38 -8.93
C GLY A 190 -29.40 29.92 -8.55
N PHE A 191 -30.43 29.27 -9.10
CA PHE A 191 -30.57 27.82 -9.03
C PHE A 191 -29.42 27.10 -9.78
N LEU A 192 -28.99 27.60 -10.94
CA LEU A 192 -27.82 27.05 -11.65
C LEU A 192 -26.52 27.21 -10.86
N ILE A 193 -26.39 28.25 -10.02
CA ILE A 193 -25.26 28.39 -9.09
C ILE A 193 -25.26 27.23 -8.08
N HIS A 194 -26.43 26.86 -7.53
CA HIS A 194 -26.55 25.69 -6.65
C HIS A 194 -26.15 24.39 -7.36
N ASP A 195 -26.67 24.13 -8.56
CA ASP A 195 -26.34 22.92 -9.34
C ASP A 195 -24.83 22.83 -9.64
N SER A 196 -24.21 23.96 -10.01
CA SER A 196 -22.76 24.02 -10.22
C SER A 196 -21.95 23.78 -8.95
N LEU A 197 -22.42 24.28 -7.80
CA LEU A 197 -21.80 24.03 -6.49
C LEU A 197 -21.92 22.55 -6.08
N GLU A 198 -23.06 21.90 -6.31
CA GLU A 198 -23.24 20.48 -6.02
C GLU A 198 -22.38 19.60 -6.94
N THR A 199 -22.31 19.94 -8.22
CA THR A 199 -21.42 19.27 -9.19
C THR A 199 -19.96 19.35 -8.76
N ASN A 200 -19.52 20.50 -8.26
CA ASN A 200 -18.17 20.66 -7.71
C ASN A 200 -17.92 19.80 -6.46
N LYS A 201 -18.92 19.57 -5.61
CA LYS A 201 -18.81 18.64 -4.47
C LYS A 201 -18.62 17.20 -4.96
N LYS A 202 -19.35 16.77 -5.99
CA LYS A 202 -19.22 15.44 -6.60
C LYS A 202 -17.84 15.23 -7.22
N LEU A 203 -17.33 16.22 -7.97
CA LEU A 203 -16.00 16.16 -8.57
C LEU A 203 -14.86 16.02 -7.54
N VAL A 204 -14.98 16.66 -6.37
CA VAL A 204 -14.02 16.47 -5.27
C VAL A 204 -14.05 15.04 -4.75
N SER A 205 -15.24 14.46 -4.60
CA SER A 205 -15.39 13.05 -4.21
C SER A 205 -14.71 12.11 -5.19
N GLU A 206 -14.72 12.45 -6.48
CA GLU A 206 -14.07 11.70 -7.57
C GLU A 206 -12.59 12.08 -7.81
N LYS A 207 -11.96 12.89 -6.94
CA LYS A 207 -10.58 13.42 -7.10
C LYS A 207 -10.34 14.19 -8.41
N LYS A 208 -11.37 14.80 -9.00
CA LYS A 208 -11.29 15.66 -10.18
C LYS A 208 -11.16 17.15 -9.78
N PRO A 209 -10.53 18.00 -10.62
CA PRO A 209 -10.42 19.43 -10.33
C PRO A 209 -11.79 20.12 -10.31
N LYS A 210 -11.95 21.09 -9.40
CA LYS A 210 -13.16 21.91 -9.28
C LYS A 210 -13.26 22.91 -10.44
N THR A 211 -14.47 23.12 -10.93
CA THR A 211 -14.77 24.08 -12.00
C THR A 211 -15.53 25.28 -11.42
N PHE A 212 -14.80 26.29 -10.94
CA PHE A 212 -15.38 27.55 -10.48
C PHE A 212 -15.74 28.51 -11.62
N LEU A 213 -15.25 28.24 -12.83
CA LEU A 213 -15.43 29.10 -14.01
C LEU A 213 -16.92 29.34 -14.35
N VAL A 214 -17.76 28.32 -14.19
CA VAL A 214 -19.21 28.42 -14.44
C VAL A 214 -19.88 29.37 -13.45
N ILE A 215 -19.58 29.24 -12.15
CA ILE A 215 -20.13 30.11 -11.10
C ILE A 215 -19.73 31.57 -11.33
N ILE A 216 -18.44 31.82 -11.62
CA ILE A 216 -17.93 33.16 -11.90
C ILE A 216 -18.65 33.76 -13.11
N THR A 217 -18.85 32.97 -14.17
CA THR A 217 -19.56 33.42 -15.38
C THR A 217 -21.01 33.79 -15.08
N LEU A 218 -21.73 32.97 -14.32
CA LEU A 218 -23.12 33.24 -13.94
C LEU A 218 -23.26 34.50 -13.07
N LEU A 219 -22.37 34.68 -12.10
CA LEU A 219 -22.33 35.89 -11.27
C LEU A 219 -22.01 37.14 -12.09
N PHE A 220 -21.07 37.03 -13.04
CA PHE A 220 -20.69 38.15 -13.90
C PHE A 220 -21.83 38.59 -14.82
N ILE A 221 -22.56 37.65 -15.42
CA ILE A 221 -23.76 37.95 -16.24
C ILE A 221 -24.82 38.66 -15.39
N THR A 222 -25.05 38.17 -14.16
CA THR A 222 -26.06 38.75 -13.26
C THR A 222 -25.67 40.17 -12.84
N LEU A 223 -24.40 40.39 -12.51
CA LEU A 223 -23.87 41.70 -12.15
C LEU A 223 -24.03 42.71 -13.29
N ILE A 224 -23.75 42.30 -14.53
CA ILE A 224 -23.96 43.15 -15.71
C ILE A 224 -25.43 43.52 -15.88
N ALA A 225 -26.34 42.54 -15.72
CA ALA A 225 -27.78 42.78 -15.83
C ALA A 225 -28.26 43.81 -14.79
N ASP A 226 -27.80 43.68 -13.53
CA ASP A 226 -28.13 44.63 -12.47
C ASP A 226 -27.53 46.02 -12.70
N MET A 227 -26.32 46.11 -13.28
CA MET A 227 -25.77 47.39 -13.72
C MET A 227 -26.64 48.04 -14.80
N PHE A 228 -27.18 47.28 -15.76
CA PHE A 228 -28.10 47.83 -16.76
C PHE A 228 -29.40 48.34 -16.15
N ILE A 229 -29.98 47.58 -15.22
CA ILE A 229 -31.20 47.98 -14.51
C ILE A 229 -30.93 49.25 -13.69
N GLY A 230 -29.83 49.26 -12.92
CA GLY A 230 -29.41 50.40 -12.12
C GLY A 230 -29.20 51.65 -12.96
N TYR A 231 -28.53 51.53 -14.11
CA TYR A 231 -28.32 52.64 -15.04
C TYR A 231 -29.64 53.23 -15.52
N LYS A 232 -30.60 52.37 -15.93
CA LYS A 232 -31.91 52.82 -16.39
C LYS A 232 -32.72 53.50 -15.29
N ILE A 233 -32.61 53.00 -14.07
CA ILE A 233 -33.28 53.58 -12.91
C ILE A 233 -32.67 54.95 -12.59
N SER A 234 -31.36 55.02 -12.47
CA SER A 234 -30.60 56.25 -12.23
C SER A 234 -30.91 57.34 -13.29
N GLN A 235 -30.85 56.96 -14.57
CA GLN A 235 -31.24 57.83 -15.68
C GLN A 235 -32.69 58.33 -15.55
N GLY A 236 -33.63 57.44 -15.23
CA GLY A 236 -35.05 57.79 -15.13
C GLY A 236 -35.36 58.67 -13.92
N VAL A 237 -34.70 58.47 -12.78
CA VAL A 237 -34.85 59.34 -11.60
C VAL A 237 -34.33 60.73 -11.92
N HIS A 238 -33.12 60.84 -12.48
CA HIS A 238 -32.53 62.13 -12.84
C HIS A 238 -33.35 62.86 -13.92
N THR A 239 -33.90 62.14 -14.90
CA THR A 239 -34.77 62.73 -15.93
C THR A 239 -36.08 63.26 -15.30
N ASN A 240 -36.62 62.57 -14.31
CA ASN A 240 -37.79 63.05 -13.57
C ASN A 240 -37.47 64.30 -12.75
N GLU A 241 -36.29 64.37 -12.11
CA GLU A 241 -35.80 65.55 -11.39
C GLU A 241 -35.61 66.74 -12.34
N PHE A 242 -35.06 66.51 -13.53
CA PHE A 242 -34.89 67.54 -14.56
C PHE A 242 -36.24 68.07 -15.03
N ASN A 243 -37.19 67.19 -15.34
CA ASN A 243 -38.55 67.58 -15.74
C ASN A 243 -39.33 68.29 -14.63
N ALA A 244 -38.98 68.04 -13.36
CA ALA A 244 -39.54 68.73 -12.20
C ALA A 244 -38.85 70.09 -11.91
N GLY A 245 -37.79 70.44 -12.65
CA GLY A 245 -37.02 71.67 -12.44
C GLY A 245 -36.10 71.63 -11.20
N LEU A 246 -35.75 70.44 -10.70
CA LEU A 246 -34.86 70.26 -9.55
C LEU A 246 -33.38 70.21 -9.95
N THR A 247 -33.09 69.96 -11.22
CA THR A 247 -31.74 69.95 -11.80
C THR A 247 -31.76 70.58 -13.19
N ASP A 248 -30.71 71.33 -13.52
CA ASP A 248 -30.57 72.02 -14.81
C ASP A 248 -29.72 71.24 -15.82
N LYS A 249 -29.18 70.08 -15.41
CA LYS A 249 -28.29 69.27 -16.26
C LYS A 249 -29.05 68.11 -16.89
N ILE A 250 -28.73 67.81 -18.15
CA ILE A 250 -29.22 66.61 -18.84
C ILE A 250 -28.38 65.42 -18.37
N TRP A 251 -28.98 64.23 -18.36
CA TRP A 251 -28.28 63.00 -17.98
C TRP A 251 -27.08 62.72 -18.88
N GLU A 252 -25.90 62.59 -18.27
CA GLU A 252 -24.67 62.14 -18.92
C GLU A 252 -24.21 60.81 -18.33
N PHE A 253 -23.57 59.97 -19.15
CA PHE A 253 -23.13 58.64 -18.72
C PHE A 253 -22.19 58.68 -17.50
N SER A 254 -21.34 59.71 -17.40
CA SER A 254 -20.40 59.89 -16.27
C SER A 254 -21.09 60.07 -14.92
N MET A 255 -22.36 60.52 -14.89
CA MET A 255 -23.10 60.77 -13.65
C MET A 255 -23.45 59.48 -12.91
N ILE A 256 -23.42 58.33 -13.59
CA ILE A 256 -23.68 57.01 -13.00
C ILE A 256 -22.73 56.69 -11.84
N PHE A 257 -21.47 57.12 -11.93
CA PHE A 257 -20.43 56.84 -10.92
C PHE A 257 -20.62 57.63 -9.62
N SER A 258 -21.54 58.59 -9.61
CA SER A 258 -21.85 59.42 -8.44
C SER A 258 -23.30 59.30 -7.98
N ASP A 259 -24.16 58.58 -8.71
CA ASP A 259 -25.57 58.41 -8.36
C ASP A 259 -25.77 57.29 -7.34
N ILE A 260 -26.31 57.63 -6.17
CA ILE A 260 -26.64 56.69 -5.11
C ILE A 260 -27.67 55.65 -5.53
N ASN A 261 -28.63 56.00 -6.40
CA ASN A 261 -29.69 55.10 -6.86
C ASN A 261 -29.12 53.94 -7.69
N PHE A 262 -28.06 54.20 -8.45
CA PHE A 262 -27.34 53.16 -9.19
C PHE A 262 -26.73 52.12 -8.24
N TYR A 263 -25.99 52.57 -7.22
CA TYR A 263 -25.38 51.69 -6.23
C TYR A 263 -26.41 50.96 -5.36
N LEU A 264 -27.52 51.62 -5.01
CA LEU A 264 -28.62 50.99 -4.28
C LEU A 264 -29.20 49.81 -5.05
N VAL A 265 -29.40 49.94 -6.36
CA VAL A 265 -29.89 48.82 -7.19
C VAL A 265 -28.90 47.65 -7.20
N ILE A 266 -27.60 47.92 -7.29
CA ILE A 266 -26.57 46.85 -7.26
C ILE A 266 -26.52 46.16 -5.90
N VAL A 267 -26.56 46.92 -4.80
CA VAL A 267 -26.50 46.33 -3.45
C VAL A 267 -27.79 45.55 -3.15
N LEU A 268 -28.95 46.13 -3.44
CA LEU A 268 -30.25 45.54 -3.12
C LEU A 268 -30.67 44.42 -4.08
N GLY A 269 -30.12 44.40 -5.30
CA GLY A 269 -30.26 43.32 -6.27
C GLY A 269 -29.13 42.29 -6.12
N PHE A 270 -27.97 42.59 -6.70
CA PHE A 270 -26.87 41.64 -6.89
C PHE A 270 -26.33 41.07 -5.58
N VAL A 271 -26.05 41.90 -4.57
CA VAL A 271 -25.49 41.39 -3.31
C VAL A 271 -26.50 40.49 -2.59
N VAL A 272 -27.77 40.91 -2.54
CA VAL A 272 -28.86 40.10 -1.96
C VAL A 272 -29.06 38.81 -2.75
N TYR A 273 -28.97 38.86 -4.08
CA TYR A 273 -29.01 37.70 -4.97
C TYR A 273 -27.88 36.71 -4.69
N VAL A 274 -26.64 37.18 -4.49
CA VAL A 274 -25.50 36.33 -4.13
C VAL A 274 -25.75 35.64 -2.79
N ILE A 275 -26.19 36.39 -1.77
CA ILE A 275 -26.52 35.84 -0.45
C ILE A 275 -27.62 34.79 -0.58
N TRP A 276 -28.67 35.08 -1.34
CA TRP A 276 -29.75 34.15 -1.62
C TRP A 276 -29.26 32.88 -2.31
N GLY A 277 -28.42 32.97 -3.34
CA GLY A 277 -27.89 31.80 -4.04
C GLY A 277 -27.06 30.88 -3.14
N PHE A 278 -26.23 31.45 -2.25
CA PHE A 278 -25.50 30.67 -1.25
C PHE A 278 -26.41 30.03 -0.20
N LEU A 279 -27.41 30.77 0.30
CA LEU A 279 -28.35 30.27 1.29
C LEU A 279 -29.28 29.19 0.70
N LEU A 280 -29.71 29.37 -0.56
CA LEU A 280 -30.42 28.36 -1.33
C LEU A 280 -29.59 27.09 -1.45
N ASN A 281 -28.31 27.20 -1.82
CA ASN A 281 -27.43 26.05 -1.87
C ASN A 281 -27.26 25.39 -0.49
N TYR A 282 -27.19 26.16 0.60
CA TYR A 282 -27.15 25.61 1.96
C TYR A 282 -28.41 24.81 2.29
N VAL A 283 -29.60 25.36 2.00
CA VAL A 283 -30.89 24.71 2.25
C VAL A 283 -31.06 23.48 1.37
N LEU A 284 -30.89 23.58 0.05
CA LEU A 284 -31.07 22.48 -0.89
C LEU A 284 -29.99 21.39 -0.76
N SER A 285 -28.77 21.76 -0.41
CA SER A 285 -27.73 20.77 -0.07
C SER A 285 -27.96 20.13 1.30
N HIS A 286 -28.86 20.66 2.13
CA HIS A 286 -29.05 20.13 3.46
C HIS A 286 -29.57 18.71 3.31
N PRO A 287 -28.95 17.74 4.00
CA PRO A 287 -29.32 16.36 3.80
C PRO A 287 -30.77 16.00 4.22
N TYR A 288 -31.58 16.94 4.74
CA TYR A 288 -33.01 16.71 5.05
C TYR A 288 -33.87 16.71 3.78
N LEU A 289 -33.41 17.43 2.74
CA LEU A 289 -34.02 17.44 1.41
C LEU A 289 -33.42 16.37 0.48
N LYS A 290 -32.24 15.84 0.82
CA LYS A 290 -31.71 14.63 0.18
C LYS A 290 -32.47 13.44 0.75
N THR A 291 -33.05 12.62 -0.12
CA THR A 291 -33.71 11.35 0.24
C THR A 291 -32.86 10.61 1.29
N GLU A 292 -33.46 10.05 2.34
CA GLU A 292 -32.77 9.34 3.46
C GLU A 292 -31.63 8.42 2.97
N ASN A 293 -31.82 7.83 1.79
CA ASN A 293 -30.85 7.01 1.07
C ASN A 293 -29.48 7.67 0.80
N GLU A 294 -29.37 8.96 0.52
CA GLU A 294 -28.05 9.59 0.21
C GLU A 294 -27.20 9.82 1.47
N ARG A 295 -27.81 10.17 2.61
CA ARG A 295 -27.11 10.30 3.90
C ARG A 295 -26.51 8.97 4.30
N ILE A 296 -27.36 7.94 4.32
CA ILE A 296 -27.00 6.58 4.68
C ILE A 296 -25.92 6.08 3.72
N LYS A 297 -26.04 6.38 2.42
CA LYS A 297 -25.02 6.02 1.43
C LYS A 297 -23.65 6.62 1.72
N LEU A 298 -23.56 7.91 2.05
CA LEU A 298 -22.27 8.56 2.37
C LEU A 298 -21.65 8.01 3.65
N ILE A 299 -22.46 7.75 4.69
CA ILE A 299 -21.97 7.16 5.94
C ILE A 299 -21.48 5.72 5.69
N ILE A 300 -22.23 4.93 4.93
CA ILE A 300 -21.83 3.59 4.51
C ILE A 300 -20.54 3.63 3.68
N GLU A 301 -20.39 4.61 2.79
CA GLU A 301 -19.17 4.77 1.98
C GLU A 301 -17.94 5.08 2.85
N ASN A 302 -18.06 5.98 3.82
CA ASN A 302 -16.99 6.27 4.78
C ASN A 302 -16.64 5.04 5.63
N LEU A 303 -17.64 4.27 6.10
CA LEU A 303 -17.41 3.03 6.83
C LEU A 303 -16.70 1.98 5.95
N ASN A 304 -17.08 1.86 4.68
CA ASN A 304 -16.38 0.97 3.74
C ASN A 304 -14.90 1.34 3.56
N ILE A 305 -14.58 2.64 3.49
CA ILE A 305 -13.20 3.12 3.40
C ILE A 305 -12.42 2.69 4.64
N LYS A 306 -12.95 2.95 5.85
CA LYS A 306 -12.32 2.55 7.11
C LYS A 306 -12.13 1.03 7.21
N ILE A 307 -13.16 0.25 6.87
CA ILE A 307 -13.08 -1.22 6.85
C ILE A 307 -11.98 -1.68 5.90
N ASN A 308 -11.87 -1.07 4.72
CA ASN A 308 -10.86 -1.44 3.73
C ASN A 308 -9.43 -1.09 4.19
N GLU A 309 -9.24 0.07 4.82
CA GLU A 309 -7.96 0.46 5.43
C GLU A 309 -7.55 -0.55 6.51
N LYS A 310 -8.46 -0.92 7.40
CA LYS A 310 -8.23 -1.91 8.46
C LYS A 310 -7.95 -3.30 7.90
N ARG A 311 -8.62 -3.72 6.82
CA ARG A 311 -8.34 -4.98 6.11
C ARG A 311 -6.94 -4.98 5.48
N ASN A 312 -6.47 -3.85 4.96
CA ASN A 312 -5.10 -3.73 4.45
C ASN A 312 -4.08 -3.85 5.59
N GLU A 313 -4.32 -3.20 6.73
CA GLU A 313 -3.50 -3.35 7.94
C GLU A 313 -3.47 -4.82 8.41
N LEU A 314 -4.63 -5.49 8.45
CA LEU A 314 -4.75 -6.90 8.81
C LEU A 314 -3.94 -7.79 7.85
N THR A 315 -4.02 -7.52 6.55
CA THR A 315 -3.23 -8.25 5.53
C THR A 315 -1.73 -8.09 5.76
N ASN A 316 -1.28 -6.89 6.16
CA ASN A 316 0.12 -6.64 6.52
C ASN A 316 0.55 -7.38 7.79
N ILE A 317 -0.35 -7.53 8.78
CA ILE A 317 -0.07 -8.32 9.99
C ILE A 317 0.03 -9.81 9.64
N ILE A 318 -0.88 -10.33 8.81
CA ILE A 318 -0.87 -11.72 8.36
C ILE A 318 0.42 -12.05 7.60
N SER A 319 0.87 -11.18 6.69
CA SER A 319 2.12 -11.41 5.96
C SER A 319 3.35 -11.42 6.87
N LYS A 320 3.38 -10.57 7.90
CA LYS A 320 4.43 -10.60 8.95
C LYS A 320 4.43 -11.92 9.72
N ILE A 321 3.24 -12.42 10.10
CA ILE A 321 3.10 -13.71 10.78
C ILE A 321 3.66 -14.83 9.91
N GLN A 322 3.24 -14.91 8.63
CA GLN A 322 3.69 -15.95 7.70
C GLN A 322 5.21 -15.94 7.50
N LYS A 323 5.80 -14.74 7.37
CA LYS A 323 7.26 -14.60 7.25
C LYS A 323 7.98 -15.17 8.49
N LYS A 324 7.49 -14.81 9.68
CA LYS A 324 8.08 -15.26 10.94
C LYS A 324 7.87 -16.76 11.18
N GLU A 325 6.72 -17.31 10.79
CA GLU A 325 6.47 -18.75 10.83
C GLU A 325 7.46 -19.52 9.92
N GLY A 326 7.76 -18.98 8.72
CA GLY A 326 8.82 -19.53 7.86
C GLY A 326 10.23 -19.43 8.46
N ASP A 327 10.54 -18.31 9.15
CA ASP A 327 11.82 -18.17 9.87
C ASP A 327 11.95 -19.22 10.98
N VAL A 328 10.86 -19.49 11.72
CA VAL A 328 10.81 -20.52 12.77
C VAL A 328 11.05 -21.92 12.21
N GLU A 329 10.42 -22.27 11.09
CA GLU A 329 10.59 -23.56 10.42
C GLU A 329 12.03 -23.75 9.90
N SER A 330 12.64 -22.68 9.38
CA SER A 330 14.05 -22.71 8.96
C SER A 330 14.99 -22.92 10.14
N SER A 331 14.79 -22.20 11.25
CA SER A 331 15.59 -22.39 12.47
C SER A 331 15.39 -23.78 13.07
N GLU A 332 14.18 -24.35 13.02
CA GLU A 332 13.91 -25.72 13.46
C GLU A 332 14.67 -26.76 12.63
N SER A 333 14.68 -26.60 11.31
CA SER A 333 15.46 -27.47 10.41
C SER A 333 16.96 -27.41 10.72
N LYS A 334 17.51 -26.22 10.96
CA LYS A 334 18.93 -26.02 11.34
C LYS A 334 19.26 -26.61 12.72
N ILE A 335 18.33 -26.52 13.67
CA ILE A 335 18.50 -27.12 15.00
C ILE A 335 18.57 -28.63 14.87
N LEU A 336 17.64 -29.24 14.12
CA LEU A 336 17.62 -30.69 13.90
C LEU A 336 18.89 -31.20 13.23
N GLU A 337 19.37 -30.52 12.17
CA GLU A 337 20.62 -30.86 11.49
C GLU A 337 21.81 -30.86 12.46
N LYS A 338 21.96 -29.79 13.24
CA LYS A 338 23.06 -29.67 14.23
C LYS A 338 22.91 -30.65 15.40
N GLU A 339 21.70 -30.98 15.81
CA GLU A 339 21.46 -31.99 16.85
C GLU A 339 21.82 -33.39 16.36
N ASN A 340 21.50 -33.73 15.10
CA ASN A 340 21.93 -34.97 14.47
C ASN A 340 23.45 -35.05 14.35
N ASP A 341 24.12 -33.96 13.96
CA ASP A 341 25.59 -33.89 13.95
C ASP A 341 26.17 -34.17 15.35
N ILE A 342 25.61 -33.55 16.40
CA ILE A 342 26.05 -33.77 17.80
C ILE A 342 25.90 -35.25 18.18
N ILE A 343 24.76 -35.87 17.85
CA ILE A 343 24.50 -37.29 18.14
C ILE A 343 25.50 -38.19 17.41
N GLY A 344 25.77 -37.91 16.12
CA GLY A 344 26.78 -38.61 15.33
C GLY A 344 28.16 -38.55 15.99
N TYR A 345 28.61 -37.35 16.37
CA TYR A 345 29.88 -37.16 17.08
C TYR A 345 29.93 -37.88 18.44
N GLN A 346 28.82 -37.92 19.19
CA GLN A 346 28.75 -38.59 20.49
C GLN A 346 28.76 -40.13 20.38
N ASN A 347 28.19 -40.68 19.31
CA ASN A 347 28.17 -42.11 19.03
C ASN A 347 29.47 -42.63 18.37
N GLY A 348 30.46 -41.76 18.17
CA GLY A 348 31.75 -42.13 17.56
C GLY A 348 31.71 -42.23 16.04
N VAL A 349 30.62 -41.78 15.40
CA VAL A 349 30.54 -41.64 13.94
C VAL A 349 31.32 -40.37 13.57
N ILE A 350 32.55 -40.57 13.08
CA ILE A 350 33.32 -39.48 12.50
C ILE A 350 32.71 -39.18 11.13
N PRO A 351 32.22 -37.96 10.86
CA PRO A 351 31.73 -37.62 9.53
C PRO A 351 32.87 -37.77 8.53
N VAL A 352 32.80 -38.84 7.74
CA VAL A 352 33.75 -39.14 6.68
C VAL A 352 33.66 -38.01 5.67
N ASN A 353 34.73 -37.22 5.56
CA ASN A 353 34.84 -36.24 4.48
C ASN A 353 34.88 -36.99 3.13
N ILE A 354 33.73 -37.07 2.46
CA ILE A 354 33.55 -37.82 1.21
C ILE A 354 34.57 -37.39 0.14
N PRO A 355 34.83 -36.08 -0.09
CA PRO A 355 35.91 -35.63 -0.97
C PRO A 355 37.28 -36.21 -0.63
N LEU A 356 37.67 -36.20 0.66
CA LEU A 356 38.96 -36.74 1.09
C LEU A 356 39.03 -38.27 0.95
N LEU A 357 37.93 -38.99 1.23
CA LEU A 357 37.87 -40.44 1.04
C LEU A 357 38.07 -40.82 -0.43
N LYS A 358 37.42 -40.09 -1.35
CA LYS A 358 37.60 -40.28 -2.79
C LYS A 358 39.05 -40.05 -3.23
N ALA A 359 39.72 -39.06 -2.64
CA ALA A 359 41.13 -38.80 -2.91
C ALA A 359 42.03 -39.95 -2.45
N SER A 360 41.84 -40.45 -1.22
CA SER A 360 42.63 -41.58 -0.67
C SER A 360 42.43 -42.88 -1.46
N VAL A 361 41.20 -43.18 -1.88
CA VAL A 361 40.90 -44.32 -2.77
C VAL A 361 41.53 -44.12 -4.15
N GLY A 362 41.52 -42.90 -4.68
CA GLY A 362 42.18 -42.56 -5.94
C GLY A 362 43.71 -42.75 -5.88
N GLU A 363 44.35 -42.34 -4.78
CA GLU A 363 45.79 -42.54 -4.57
C GLU A 363 46.16 -44.03 -4.52
N PHE A 364 45.36 -44.85 -3.85
CA PHE A 364 45.51 -46.30 -3.81
C PHE A 364 45.38 -46.91 -5.21
N MET A 365 44.34 -46.53 -5.96
CA MET A 365 44.12 -47.04 -7.31
C MET A 365 45.23 -46.62 -8.28
N GLY A 366 45.78 -45.41 -8.16
CA GLY A 366 46.95 -45.00 -8.94
C GLY A 366 48.16 -45.93 -8.72
N GLY A 367 48.34 -46.44 -7.50
CA GLY A 367 49.35 -47.45 -7.19
C GLY A 367 49.07 -48.81 -7.83
N TRP A 368 47.80 -49.23 -7.77
CA TRP A 368 47.33 -50.48 -8.36
C TRP A 368 47.47 -50.51 -9.89
N GLU A 369 47.12 -49.40 -10.53
CA GLU A 369 47.25 -49.19 -11.97
C GLU A 369 48.72 -49.20 -12.41
N ASN A 370 49.60 -48.54 -11.65
CA ASN A 370 51.04 -48.51 -11.93
C ASN A 370 51.66 -49.91 -11.97
N PHE A 371 51.29 -50.80 -11.03
CA PHE A 371 51.77 -52.19 -11.07
C PHE A 371 51.19 -52.96 -12.26
N THR A 372 49.88 -52.85 -12.48
CA THR A 372 49.17 -53.59 -13.53
C THR A 372 49.67 -53.24 -14.92
N ASN A 373 49.91 -51.95 -15.17
CA ASN A 373 50.50 -51.44 -16.42
C ASN A 373 51.96 -51.90 -16.62
N GLY A 374 52.73 -52.03 -15.54
CA GLY A 374 54.14 -52.44 -15.60
C GLY A 374 54.34 -53.96 -15.74
N HIS A 375 53.36 -54.78 -15.35
CA HIS A 375 53.50 -56.24 -15.28
C HIS A 375 52.78 -57.01 -16.38
N TYR A 376 51.66 -56.48 -16.91
CA TYR A 376 50.88 -57.12 -17.97
C TYR A 376 51.02 -56.34 -19.27
N GLY A 377 51.11 -57.02 -20.42
CA GLY A 377 51.23 -56.38 -21.74
C GLY A 377 49.92 -56.40 -22.54
N ASN A 378 49.39 -57.59 -22.84
CA ASN A 378 48.29 -57.74 -23.80
C ASN A 378 46.88 -57.82 -23.18
N ASN A 379 46.72 -57.74 -21.85
CA ASN A 379 45.44 -57.87 -21.14
C ASN A 379 45.15 -56.73 -20.14
N ILE A 380 45.90 -55.63 -20.22
CA ILE A 380 45.85 -54.51 -19.26
C ILE A 380 44.46 -53.87 -19.22
N GLY A 381 43.88 -53.57 -20.41
CA GLY A 381 42.64 -52.80 -20.52
C GLY A 381 41.46 -53.49 -19.83
N ASN A 382 41.34 -54.80 -19.95
CA ASN A 382 40.26 -55.57 -19.34
C ASN A 382 40.43 -55.64 -17.81
N LEU A 383 41.65 -55.92 -17.33
CA LEU A 383 41.96 -56.01 -15.90
C LEU A 383 41.74 -54.68 -15.17
N LEU A 384 42.13 -53.56 -15.78
CA LEU A 384 41.91 -52.22 -15.21
C LEU A 384 40.45 -51.78 -15.26
N LEU A 385 39.71 -52.20 -16.29
CA LEU A 385 38.28 -51.90 -16.40
C LEU A 385 37.49 -52.67 -15.34
N GLU A 386 37.80 -53.95 -15.13
CA GLU A 386 37.22 -54.77 -14.05
C GLU A 386 37.58 -54.21 -12.67
N ALA A 387 38.84 -53.86 -12.42
CA ALA A 387 39.24 -53.25 -11.15
C ALA A 387 38.57 -51.89 -10.88
N ASN A 388 38.41 -51.05 -11.90
CA ASN A 388 37.70 -49.78 -11.74
C ASN A 388 36.20 -49.96 -11.51
N LYS A 389 35.58 -50.98 -12.13
CA LYS A 389 34.18 -51.33 -11.88
C LYS A 389 33.97 -51.80 -10.44
N GLU A 390 34.84 -52.67 -9.93
CA GLU A 390 34.79 -53.13 -8.54
C GLU A 390 35.01 -51.99 -7.54
N LYS A 391 35.95 -51.08 -7.83
CA LYS A 391 36.16 -49.86 -7.03
C LYS A 391 34.91 -48.96 -6.98
N GLU A 392 34.27 -48.70 -8.12
CA GLU A 392 33.05 -47.88 -8.16
C GLU A 392 31.89 -48.57 -7.42
N ASN A 393 31.71 -49.88 -7.59
CA ASN A 393 30.71 -50.65 -6.87
C ASN A 393 30.92 -50.57 -5.34
N TRP A 394 32.16 -50.78 -4.89
CA TRP A 394 32.50 -50.67 -3.48
C TRP A 394 32.26 -49.26 -2.93
N LEU A 395 32.69 -48.22 -3.67
CA LEU A 395 32.51 -46.82 -3.24
C LEU A 395 31.03 -46.45 -3.14
N GLN A 396 30.20 -46.85 -4.10
CA GLN A 396 28.76 -46.63 -4.05
C GLN A 396 28.12 -47.34 -2.85
N ASN A 397 28.47 -48.61 -2.62
CA ASN A 397 27.96 -49.38 -1.48
C ASN A 397 28.34 -48.73 -0.15
N LYS A 398 29.58 -48.27 0.01
CA LYS A 398 30.03 -47.57 1.23
C LYS A 398 29.36 -46.22 1.42
N LEU A 399 29.18 -45.43 0.36
CA LEU A 399 28.49 -44.14 0.43
C LEU A 399 26.99 -44.28 0.73
N ILE A 400 26.37 -45.37 0.26
CA ILE A 400 24.99 -45.72 0.61
C ILE A 400 24.91 -46.06 2.09
N ASN A 401 25.77 -46.94 2.60
CA ASN A 401 25.76 -47.32 4.02
C ASN A 401 26.03 -46.10 4.94
N LEU A 402 26.93 -45.20 4.53
CA LEU A 402 27.19 -43.94 5.24
C LEU A 402 26.00 -42.96 5.26
N LYS A 403 25.01 -43.12 4.38
CA LYS A 403 23.76 -42.33 4.40
C LYS A 403 22.64 -42.98 5.21
N PHE A 404 22.72 -44.28 5.48
CA PHE A 404 21.72 -45.04 6.23
C PHE A 404 22.08 -45.23 7.70
N ASP A 405 23.36 -45.11 8.05
CA ASP A 405 23.86 -45.12 9.45
C ASP A 405 23.93 -43.72 10.09
N ASN A 406 23.43 -42.66 9.40
CA ASN A 406 23.34 -41.28 9.89
C ASN A 406 21.90 -40.86 10.19
#